data_AF-A0A4Q2Y0M7-F1
#
_entry.id   AF-A0A4Q2Y0M7-F1
#
_cell.length_a   1.000
_cell.length_b   1.000
_cell.length_c   1.000
_cell.angle_alpha   90.00
_cell.angle_beta   90.00
_cell.angle_gamma   90.00
#
_symmetry.space_group_name_H-M   'P 1'
#
loop_
_entity.id
_entity.type
_entity.pdbx_description
1 polymer ?
#
loop_
_entity_poly.entity_id
_entity_poly.type
_entity_poly.pdbx_seq_one_letter_code
_entity_poly.pdbx_strand_id
1 'polypeptide(L)'
;MEKPGHSNRQLPRKERAELLATLKERFAQNMTRHQGLDWAAVEARLESSPEKLWSLHEMERTGGEPDVTGHDSRTGEYLFCDCSAESPPG
;
A
#
# COMPACT_ATOMS: atom_id res chain seq x y z
N MET A 1 -24.31 -10.69 7.79
CA MET A 1 -23.36 -10.59 6.67
C MET A 1 -23.55 -9.21 6.05
N GLU A 2 -22.85 -8.22 6.56
CA GLU A 2 -22.93 -6.86 6.03
C GLU A 2 -22.08 -6.78 4.77
N LYS A 3 -22.74 -6.54 3.64
CA LYS A 3 -22.06 -6.08 2.43
C LYS A 3 -22.03 -4.55 2.49
N PRO A 4 -20.88 -3.89 2.38
CA PRO A 4 -20.84 -2.49 1.96
C PRO A 4 -20.23 -2.45 0.54
N GLY A 5 -20.92 -1.99 -0.50
CA GLY A 5 -21.62 -0.71 -0.56
C GLY A 5 -20.57 0.40 -0.67
N HIS A 6 -20.14 0.69 -1.91
CA HIS A 6 -19.27 1.83 -2.26
C HIS A 6 -19.69 3.09 -1.48
N SER A 7 -18.78 3.74 -0.72
CA SER A 7 -18.69 5.22 -0.54
C SER A 7 -17.75 5.68 0.59
N ASN A 8 -17.02 4.82 1.31
CA ASN A 8 -15.98 5.31 2.21
C ASN A 8 -14.77 4.36 2.26
N ARG A 9 -13.87 4.49 1.27
CA ARG A 9 -12.58 3.77 1.22
C ARG A 9 -11.62 4.36 2.27
N GLN A 10 -12.02 4.29 3.54
CA GLN A 10 -11.26 4.80 4.67
C GLN A 10 -11.11 3.68 5.70
N LEU A 11 -9.87 3.27 5.94
CA LEU A 11 -9.58 2.30 6.98
C LEU A 11 -9.72 2.93 8.37
N PRO A 12 -10.27 2.20 9.35
CA PRO A 12 -10.23 2.62 10.73
C PRO A 12 -8.78 2.80 11.19
N ARG A 13 -8.56 3.69 12.18
CA ARG A 13 -7.21 4.01 12.67
C ARG A 13 -6.41 2.77 13.06
N LYS A 14 -7.08 1.74 13.60
CA LYS A 14 -6.45 0.48 13.98
C LYS A 14 -5.93 -0.30 12.77
N GLU A 15 -6.80 -0.62 11.80
CA GLU A 15 -6.39 -1.35 10.58
C GLU A 15 -5.36 -0.56 9.77
N ARG A 16 -5.48 0.77 9.73
CA ARG A 16 -4.45 1.61 9.11
C ARG A 16 -3.09 1.46 9.80
N ALA A 17 -3.05 1.51 11.13
CA ALA A 17 -1.81 1.37 11.88
C ALA A 17 -1.20 -0.03 11.71
N GLU A 18 -2.03 -1.07 11.69
CA GLU A 18 -1.60 -2.46 11.44
C GLU A 18 -1.03 -2.60 10.03
N LEU A 19 -1.71 -2.07 9.00
CA LEU A 19 -1.21 -2.07 7.62
C LEU A 19 0.11 -1.31 7.49
N LEU A 20 0.20 -0.10 8.06
CA LEU A 20 1.42 0.71 8.00
C LEU A 20 2.59 0.02 8.69
N ALA A 21 2.36 -0.67 9.81
CA ALA A 21 3.39 -1.46 10.49
C ALA A 21 3.91 -2.59 9.58
N THR A 22 3.00 -3.37 8.98
CA THR A 22 3.36 -4.45 8.05
C THR A 22 4.14 -3.92 6.84
N LEU A 23 3.66 -2.85 6.21
CA LEU A 23 4.32 -2.24 5.06
C LEU A 23 5.69 -1.67 5.43
N LYS A 24 5.84 -1.11 6.65
CA LYS A 24 7.12 -0.60 7.15
C LYS A 24 8.14 -1.71 7.30
N GLU A 25 7.75 -2.84 7.88
CA GLU A 25 8.63 -3.99 8.03
C GLU A 25 9.08 -4.53 6.67
N ARG A 26 8.16 -4.65 5.71
CA ARG A 26 8.49 -5.07 4.34
C ARG A 26 9.40 -4.08 3.62
N PHE A 27 9.10 -2.80 3.72
CA PHE A 27 9.93 -1.74 3.15
C PHE A 27 11.34 -1.77 3.75
N ALA A 28 11.47 -1.97 5.07
CA ALA A 28 12.75 -2.11 5.76
C ALA A 28 13.56 -3.32 5.25
N GLN A 29 12.89 -4.46 5.04
CA GLN A 29 13.51 -5.67 4.49
C GLN A 29 13.92 -5.50 3.01
N ASN A 30 13.15 -4.72 2.25
CA ASN A 30 13.38 -4.43 0.83
C ASN A 30 14.10 -3.10 0.57
N MET A 31 14.72 -2.47 1.59
CA MET A 31 15.45 -1.19 1.41
C MET A 31 16.56 -1.24 0.37
N THR A 32 17.08 -2.43 0.07
CA THR A 32 18.05 -2.66 -1.01
C THR A 32 17.51 -2.29 -2.38
N ARG A 33 16.20 -2.44 -2.62
CA ARG A 33 15.50 -2.04 -3.85
C ARG A 33 15.11 -0.56 -3.84
N HIS A 34 15.05 0.03 -2.64
CA HIS A 34 14.53 1.37 -2.36
C HIS A 34 15.64 2.35 -1.95
N GLN A 35 16.85 2.19 -2.50
CA GLN A 35 17.96 3.09 -2.18
C GLN A 35 17.61 4.55 -2.54
N GLY A 36 17.44 5.37 -1.49
CA GLY A 36 17.08 6.78 -1.61
C GLY A 36 15.60 7.10 -1.32
N LEU A 37 14.79 6.12 -0.93
CA LEU A 37 13.41 6.35 -0.47
C LEU A 37 13.32 6.37 1.05
N ASP A 38 12.66 7.39 1.57
CA ASP A 38 12.43 7.55 3.00
C ASP A 38 11.03 7.03 3.38
N TRP A 39 10.97 6.08 4.32
CA TRP A 39 9.70 5.53 4.80
C TRP A 39 8.78 6.62 5.34
N ALA A 40 9.31 7.65 6.01
CA ALA A 40 8.49 8.72 6.57
C ALA A 40 7.74 9.49 5.47
N ALA A 41 8.38 9.67 4.30
CA ALA A 41 7.74 10.30 3.15
C ALA A 41 6.68 9.39 2.50
N VAL A 42 6.93 8.07 2.44
CA VAL A 42 5.93 7.08 2.00
C VAL A 42 4.71 7.07 2.92
N GLU A 43 4.95 6.98 4.23
CA GLU A 43 3.91 6.94 5.27
C GLU A 43 3.02 8.19 5.21
N ALA A 44 3.62 9.39 5.14
CA ALA A 44 2.86 10.64 5.03
C ALA A 44 1.99 10.69 3.76
N ARG A 45 2.47 10.14 2.64
CA ARG A 45 1.68 10.05 1.39
C ARG A 45 0.52 9.07 1.52
N LEU A 46 0.75 7.93 2.16
CA LEU A 46 -0.28 6.92 2.43
C LEU A 46 -1.36 7.48 3.36
N GLU A 47 -0.97 8.12 4.47
CA GLU A 47 -1.91 8.76 5.39
C GLU A 47 -2.71 9.89 4.73
N SER A 48 -2.10 10.62 3.79
CA SER A 48 -2.79 11.63 2.99
C SER A 48 -3.67 11.04 1.87
N SER A 49 -3.60 9.73 1.61
CA SER A 49 -4.29 9.04 0.51
C SER A 49 -5.11 7.86 1.04
N PRO A 50 -6.26 8.11 1.70
CA PRO A 50 -7.09 7.05 2.28
C PRO A 50 -7.52 5.98 1.28
N GLU A 51 -7.77 6.37 0.02
CA GLU A 51 -8.12 5.42 -1.04
C GLU A 51 -6.97 4.45 -1.37
N LYS A 52 -5.71 4.93 -1.43
CA LYS A 52 -4.54 4.08 -1.67
C LYS A 52 -4.33 3.10 -0.51
N LEU A 53 -4.47 3.59 0.73
CA LEU A 53 -4.41 2.74 1.92
C LEU A 53 -5.47 1.63 1.89
N TRP A 54 -6.70 1.96 1.53
CA TRP A 54 -7.77 0.98 1.41
C TRP A 54 -7.46 -0.08 0.34
N SER A 55 -6.97 0.33 -0.83
CA SER A 55 -6.53 -0.62 -1.86
C SER A 55 -5.39 -1.52 -1.38
N LEU A 56 -4.38 -0.97 -0.72
CA LEU A 56 -3.26 -1.75 -0.16
C LEU A 56 -3.71 -2.75 0.90
N HIS A 57 -4.67 -2.35 1.74
CA HIS A 57 -5.26 -3.25 2.73
C HIS A 57 -6.01 -4.41 2.09
N GLU A 58 -6.79 -4.14 1.05
CA GLU A 58 -7.50 -5.19 0.33
C GLU A 58 -6.51 -6.14 -0.37
N MET A 59 -5.45 -5.62 -0.97
CA MET A 59 -4.37 -6.42 -1.56
C MET A 59 -3.74 -7.35 -0.52
N GLU A 60 -3.33 -6.81 0.63
CA GLU A 60 -2.79 -7.59 1.75
C GLU A 60 -3.79 -8.63 2.28
N ARG A 61 -5.07 -8.25 2.44
CA ARG A 61 -6.15 -9.15 2.88
C ARG A 61 -6.38 -10.31 1.93
N THR A 62 -6.23 -10.09 0.62
CA THR A 62 -6.37 -11.14 -0.39
C THR A 62 -5.13 -12.04 -0.52
N GLY A 63 -4.07 -11.77 0.25
CA GLY A 63 -2.82 -12.50 0.18
C GLY A 63 -1.90 -12.04 -0.96
N GLY A 64 -2.15 -10.86 -1.53
CA GLY A 64 -1.18 -10.17 -2.36
C GLY A 64 0.02 -9.74 -1.52
N GLU A 65 1.17 -9.58 -2.17
CA GLU A 65 2.37 -9.01 -1.57
C GLU A 65 2.58 -7.60 -2.14
N PRO A 66 1.74 -6.61 -1.76
CA PRO A 66 1.95 -5.24 -2.22
C PRO A 66 3.27 -4.72 -1.63
N ASP A 67 4.20 -4.39 -2.51
CA ASP A 67 5.45 -3.71 -2.16
C ASP A 67 5.49 -2.34 -2.85
N VAL A 68 6.22 -1.40 -2.25
CA VAL A 68 6.54 -0.13 -2.91
C VAL A 68 7.51 -0.51 -4.03
N THR A 69 7.18 -0.34 -5.31
CA THR A 69 8.10 -0.75 -6.38
C THR A 69 8.88 0.41 -6.98
N GLY A 70 8.50 1.64 -6.66
CA GLY A 70 9.24 2.80 -7.09
C GLY A 70 8.67 4.11 -6.59
N HIS A 71 9.42 5.17 -6.83
CA HIS A 71 9.01 6.55 -6.61
C HIS A 71 9.20 7.30 -7.92
N ASP A 72 8.11 7.85 -8.44
CA ASP A 72 8.18 8.78 -9.56
C ASP A 72 8.73 10.11 -9.01
N SER A 73 10.01 10.38 -9.27
CA SER A 73 10.68 11.61 -8.83
C SER A 73 10.14 12.88 -9.50
N ARG A 74 9.39 12.75 -10.60
CA ARG A 74 8.78 13.86 -11.33
C ARG A 74 7.45 14.28 -10.71
N THR A 75 6.66 13.33 -10.18
CA THR A 75 5.38 13.63 -9.51
C THR A 75 5.47 13.59 -7.98
N GLY A 76 6.54 12.99 -7.43
CA GLY A 76 6.68 12.72 -6.00
C GLY A 76 5.69 11.66 -5.51
N GLU A 77 5.22 10.79 -6.41
CA GLU A 77 4.29 9.71 -6.10
C GLU A 77 5.02 8.38 -5.95
N TYR A 78 4.57 7.60 -4.98
CA TYR A 78 5.03 6.22 -4.80
C TYR A 78 4.17 5.29 -5.65
N LEU A 79 4.82 4.46 -6.46
CA LEU A 79 4.21 3.36 -7.17
C LEU A 79 4.16 2.16 -6.23
N PHE A 80 2.95 1.69 -5.99
CA PHE A 80 2.70 0.42 -5.32
C PHE A 80 2.25 -0.54 -6.41
N CYS A 81 2.99 -1.63 -6.58
CA CYS A 81 2.61 -2.67 -7.52
C CYS A 81 2.36 -3.95 -6.73
N ASP A 82 1.26 -4.61 -7.05
CA ASP A 82 1.08 -6.00 -6.72
C ASP A 82 2.03 -6.81 -7.60
N CYS A 83 2.92 -7.60 -7.01
CA CYS A 83 3.64 -8.63 -7.75
C CYS A 83 2.89 -9.98 -7.66
N SER A 84 1.57 -9.98 -7.46
CA SER A 84 0.77 -11.18 -7.70
C SER A 84 0.49 -11.26 -9.19
N ALA A 85 0.73 -12.43 -9.78
CA ALA A 85 0.40 -12.68 -11.17
C ALA A 85 -1.12 -12.58 -11.31
N GLU A 86 -1.63 -11.39 -11.67
CA GLU A 86 -2.98 -11.27 -12.22
C GLU A 86 -3.01 -12.11 -13.49
N SER A 87 -3.47 -13.36 -13.34
CA SER A 87 -3.86 -14.19 -14.47
C SER A 87 -5.05 -13.49 -15.11
N PRO A 88 -5.02 -13.22 -16.42
CA PRO A 88 -6.12 -12.50 -17.05
C PRO A 88 -7.42 -13.31 -16.92
N PRO A 89 -8.57 -12.67 -16.66
CA PRO A 89 -9.85 -13.31 -16.85
C PRO A 89 -10.00 -13.61 -18.35
N GLY A 90 -9.97 -14.90 -18.70
CA GLY A 90 -10.33 -15.39 -20.05
C GLY A 90 -11.83 -15.32 -20.30
#